data_AF-A0A4Y2D166-F1
#
_entry.id   AF-A0A4Y2D166-F1
#
_cell.length_a   1.000
_cell.length_b   1.000
_cell.length_c   1.000
_cell.angle_alpha   90.00
_cell.angle_beta   90.00
_cell.angle_gamma   90.00
#
_symmetry.space_group_name_H-M   'P 1'
#
loop_
_entity.id
_entity.type
_entity.pdbx_description
1 polymer ?
#
loop_
_entity_poly.entity_id
_entity_poly.type
_entity_poly.pdbx_seq_one_letter_code
_entity_poly.pdbx_strand_id
1 'polypeptide(L)'
;MFLPNSFLDPNDFKGPSIHPDNFNIEKQVFTDPAYSVPGIQNSSFTDGSKTNDGTGSAFVYFGYNLQVDKEWKTKLSLNNSIFKAKLLAISEAIGFLSSASDSRTFWTDSFSCLQSTSNPFTTH
;
A
#
# COMPACT_ATOMS: atom_id res chain seq x y z
N MET A 1 4.35 -24.70 2.11
CA MET A 1 4.95 -25.22 3.35
C MET A 1 4.83 -24.11 4.38
N PHE A 2 3.91 -24.25 5.33
CA PHE A 2 3.63 -23.22 6.34
C PHE A 2 4.71 -23.28 7.42
N LEU A 3 5.37 -22.16 7.71
CA LEU A 3 6.30 -22.07 8.84
C LEU A 3 5.51 -22.04 10.15
N PRO A 4 6.06 -22.62 11.24
CA PRO A 4 5.36 -22.79 12.51
C PRO A 4 5.26 -21.47 13.27
N ASN A 5 4.25 -21.41 14.13
CA ASN A 5 3.91 -20.33 15.07
C ASN A 5 5.11 -19.77 15.86
N SER A 6 5.85 -18.82 15.30
CA SER A 6 6.58 -17.84 16.11
C SER A 6 5.60 -16.72 16.42
N PHE A 7 5.14 -16.64 17.68
CA PHE A 7 4.54 -15.40 18.20
C PHE A 7 5.56 -14.29 17.95
N LEU A 8 5.23 -13.38 17.04
CA LEU A 8 6.06 -12.20 16.75
C LEU A 8 6.04 -11.32 18.01
N ASP A 9 7.21 -10.96 18.53
CA ASP A 9 7.31 -10.04 19.67
C ASP A 9 6.80 -8.65 19.19
N PRO A 10 5.91 -7.97 19.93
CA PRO A 10 5.53 -6.58 19.61
C PRO A 10 6.72 -5.64 19.41
N ASN A 11 7.89 -5.94 19.99
CA ASN A 11 9.14 -5.21 19.80
C ASN A 11 9.87 -5.54 18.49
N ASP A 12 9.55 -6.64 17.81
CA ASP A 12 10.06 -6.96 16.47
C ASP A 12 9.48 -6.01 15.41
N PHE A 13 8.35 -5.34 15.72
CA PHE A 13 7.71 -4.32 14.90
C PHE A 13 8.07 -2.90 15.31
N LYS A 14 9.32 -2.66 15.71
CA LYS A 14 9.84 -1.31 15.86
C LYS A 14 10.06 -0.70 14.48
N GLY A 15 8.97 -0.19 13.89
CA GLY A 15 9.06 0.74 12.77
C GLY A 15 10.03 1.88 13.12
N PRO A 16 10.69 2.50 12.14
CA PRO A 16 11.58 3.60 12.40
C PRO A 16 10.86 4.63 13.29
N SER A 17 11.41 4.90 14.48
CA SER A 17 10.94 5.96 15.40
C SER A 17 11.27 7.36 14.85
N ILE A 18 11.20 7.48 13.53
CA ILE A 18 11.46 8.68 12.76
C ILE A 18 10.08 9.29 12.58
N HIS A 19 9.88 10.49 13.12
CA HIS A 19 8.68 11.27 12.86
C HIS A 19 8.43 11.31 11.34
N PRO A 20 7.19 11.18 10.83
CA PRO A 20 6.91 11.20 9.40
C PRO A 20 7.53 12.39 8.65
N ASP A 21 7.64 13.57 9.29
CA ASP A 21 8.31 14.74 8.71
C ASP A 21 9.84 14.62 8.62
N ASN A 22 10.45 13.72 9.39
CA ASN A 22 11.89 13.42 9.35
C ASN A 22 12.20 12.27 8.38
N PHE A 23 11.18 11.73 7.69
CA PHE A 23 11.37 10.71 6.68
C PHE A 23 11.95 11.38 5.42
N ASN A 24 13.09 10.90 4.95
CA ASN A 24 13.72 11.47 3.75
C ASN A 24 12.99 10.96 2.49
N ILE A 25 11.92 11.66 2.13
CA ILE A 25 11.05 11.39 0.98
C ILE A 25 11.84 11.46 -0.34
N GLU A 26 12.87 12.31 -0.44
CA GLU A 26 13.65 12.50 -1.67
C GLU A 26 14.43 11.25 -2.10
N LYS A 27 14.75 10.33 -1.17
CA LYS A 27 15.41 9.06 -1.49
C LYS A 27 14.44 7.94 -1.90
N GLN A 28 13.13 8.18 -1.81
CA GLN A 28 12.09 7.20 -2.08
C GLN A 28 11.10 7.63 -3.16
N VAL A 29 11.09 8.92 -3.51
CA VAL A 29 10.30 9.46 -4.61
C VAL A 29 11.14 9.46 -5.87
N PHE A 30 10.77 8.58 -6.80
CA PHE A 30 11.34 8.53 -8.13
C PHE A 30 10.44 9.37 -9.07
N THR A 31 10.95 10.50 -9.57
CA THR A 31 10.22 11.38 -10.52
C THR A 31 10.71 11.26 -11.95
N ASP A 32 11.81 10.53 -12.18
CA ASP A 32 12.39 10.35 -13.50
C ASP A 32 11.56 9.34 -14.32
N PRO A 33 10.92 9.77 -15.43
CA PRO A 33 10.14 8.89 -16.30
C PRO A 33 10.98 7.78 -16.95
N ALA A 34 12.29 7.97 -17.06
CA ALA A 34 13.23 7.00 -17.62
C ALA A 34 13.78 6.04 -16.56
N TYR A 35 13.48 6.25 -15.28
CA TYR A 35 13.80 5.30 -14.23
C TYR A 35 12.87 4.09 -14.35
N SER A 36 13.32 3.12 -15.15
CA SER A 36 12.76 1.78 -15.11
C SER A 36 13.15 1.17 -13.76
N VAL A 37 12.39 1.49 -12.70
CA VAL A 37 12.56 0.88 -11.39
C VAL A 37 12.49 -0.65 -11.64
N PRO A 38 13.54 -1.43 -11.34
CA PRO A 38 13.43 -2.87 -11.48
C PRO A 38 12.28 -3.36 -10.59
N GLY A 39 11.28 -4.03 -11.18
CA GLY A 39 10.14 -4.57 -10.42
C GLY A 39 8.85 -3.74 -10.40
N ILE A 40 8.67 -2.71 -11.25
CA ILE A 40 7.33 -2.08 -11.49
C ILE A 40 6.42 -2.96 -12.36
N GLN A 41 7.00 -3.86 -13.16
CA GLN A 41 6.24 -4.81 -13.96
C GLN A 41 5.46 -5.74 -13.02
N ASN A 42 4.25 -6.13 -13.44
CA ASN A 42 3.43 -7.09 -12.71
C ASN A 42 3.19 -6.63 -11.24
N SER A 43 2.93 -5.32 -11.07
CA SER A 43 2.83 -4.69 -9.75
C SER A 43 1.59 -3.81 -9.60
N SER A 44 1.00 -3.85 -8.40
CA SER A 44 -0.07 -2.94 -7.98
C SER A 44 0.45 -1.78 -7.15
N PHE A 45 -0.12 -0.59 -7.31
CA PHE A 45 0.17 0.60 -6.52
C PHE A 45 -1.11 1.08 -5.86
N THR A 46 -1.01 1.48 -4.60
CA THR A 46 -2.17 1.94 -3.81
C THR A 46 -1.90 3.35 -3.30
N ASP A 47 -2.96 4.16 -3.26
CA ASP A 47 -2.91 5.47 -2.63
C ASP A 47 -4.26 5.85 -2.04
N GLY A 48 -4.24 6.78 -1.09
CA GLY A 48 -5.40 7.38 -0.48
C GLY A 48 -5.17 8.87 -0.26
N SER A 49 -6.16 9.67 -0.63
CA SER A 49 -6.10 11.13 -0.56
C SER A 49 -7.16 11.68 0.38
N LYS A 50 -6.91 12.86 0.93
CA LYS A 50 -7.88 13.63 1.72
C LYS A 50 -7.92 15.05 1.20
N THR A 51 -9.13 15.55 0.95
CA THR A 51 -9.37 16.96 0.64
C THR A 51 -10.49 17.50 1.53
N ASN A 52 -10.79 18.79 1.40
CA ASN A 52 -11.96 19.42 2.02
C ASN A 52 -13.29 18.88 1.46
N ASP A 53 -13.26 18.24 0.28
CA ASP A 53 -14.46 17.76 -0.43
C ASP A 53 -14.70 16.26 -0.26
N GLY A 54 -13.77 15.54 0.38
CA GLY A 54 -13.90 14.10 0.59
C GLY A 54 -12.60 13.39 0.91
N THR A 55 -12.66 12.08 0.82
CA THR A 55 -11.50 11.20 0.98
C THR A 55 -11.52 10.24 -0.22
N GLY A 56 -10.40 10.14 -0.93
CA GLY A 56 -10.25 9.28 -2.11
C GLY A 56 -9.44 8.04 -1.77
N SER A 57 -9.76 6.92 -2.42
CA SER A 57 -9.01 5.67 -2.32
C SER A 57 -8.86 5.12 -3.73
N ALA A 58 -7.66 4.67 -4.10
CA ALA A 58 -7.40 4.14 -5.44
C ALA A 58 -6.30 3.08 -5.44
N PHE A 59 -6.39 2.14 -6.39
CA PHE A 59 -5.26 1.31 -6.78
C PHE A 59 -5.18 1.18 -8.30
N VAL A 60 -3.97 0.96 -8.79
CA VAL A 60 -3.67 0.66 -10.20
C VAL A 60 -2.75 -0.54 -10.26
N TYR A 61 -2.88 -1.37 -11.29
CA TYR A 61 -2.00 -2.49 -11.55
C TYR A 61 -1.41 -2.38 -12.95
N PHE A 62 -0.09 -2.48 -13.00
CA PHE A 62 0.70 -2.50 -14.22
C PHE A 62 1.09 -3.93 -14.56
N GLY A 63 0.77 -4.35 -15.78
CA GLY A 63 1.21 -5.63 -16.33
C GLY A 63 2.70 -5.65 -16.66
N TYR A 64 3.16 -6.77 -17.23
CA TYR A 64 4.55 -6.92 -17.69
C TYR A 64 4.97 -5.88 -18.72
N ASN A 65 4.02 -5.37 -19.49
CA ASN A 65 4.26 -4.40 -20.55
C ASN A 65 4.26 -2.95 -20.05
N LEU A 66 4.23 -2.74 -18.72
CA LEU A 66 4.09 -1.42 -18.08
C LEU A 66 2.84 -0.64 -18.52
N GLN A 67 1.82 -1.37 -18.97
CA GLN A 67 0.50 -0.81 -19.27
C GLN A 67 -0.43 -1.03 -18.09
N VAL A 68 -1.39 -0.13 -17.93
CA VAL A 68 -2.44 -0.26 -16.91
C VAL A 68 -3.40 -1.36 -17.35
N ASP A 69 -3.33 -2.51 -16.67
CA ASP A 69 -4.21 -3.65 -16.94
C ASP A 69 -5.48 -3.58 -16.05
N LYS A 70 -5.38 -2.93 -14.89
CA LYS A 70 -6.50 -2.73 -13.97
C LYS A 70 -6.37 -1.42 -13.20
N GLU A 71 -7.48 -0.70 -13.07
CA GLU A 71 -7.62 0.42 -12.16
C GLU A 71 -8.89 0.27 -11.30
N TRP A 72 -8.84 0.83 -10.09
CA TRP A 72 -10.00 0.99 -9.22
C TRP A 72 -9.84 2.29 -8.43
N LYS A 73 -10.94 3.02 -8.27
CA LYS A 73 -10.97 4.27 -7.50
C LYS A 73 -12.35 4.50 -6.94
N THR A 74 -12.41 5.03 -5.72
CA THR A 74 -13.68 5.40 -5.08
C THR A 74 -13.54 6.67 -4.24
N LYS A 75 -14.65 7.37 -4.07
CA LYS A 75 -14.78 8.50 -3.15
C LYS A 75 -15.52 8.04 -1.91
N LEU A 76 -14.85 8.15 -0.76
CA LEU A 76 -15.41 7.90 0.56
C LEU A 76 -16.07 9.18 1.10
N SER A 77 -16.92 9.02 2.11
CA SER A 77 -17.54 10.17 2.79
C SER A 77 -16.50 11.08 3.44
N LEU A 78 -16.83 12.36 3.59
CA LEU A 78 -15.94 13.40 4.11
C LEU A 78 -15.32 13.07 5.47
N ASN A 79 -16.06 12.32 6.29
CA ASN A 79 -15.68 11.94 7.65
C ASN A 79 -14.66 10.78 7.70
N ASN A 80 -14.35 10.15 6.57
CA ASN A 80 -13.36 9.09 6.54
C ASN A 80 -11.94 9.66 6.62
N SER A 81 -11.10 9.02 7.44
CA SER A 81 -9.69 9.36 7.53
C SER A 81 -8.92 8.88 6.31
N ILE A 82 -7.78 9.52 6.05
CA ILE A 82 -6.83 9.08 5.02
C ILE A 82 -6.36 7.64 5.28
N PHE A 83 -6.22 7.24 6.55
CA PHE A 83 -5.87 5.88 6.94
C PHE A 83 -6.88 4.85 6.45
N LYS A 84 -8.18 5.09 6.64
CA LYS A 84 -9.25 4.20 6.14
C LYS A 84 -9.22 4.10 4.61
N ALA A 85 -8.94 5.21 3.93
CA ALA A 85 -8.87 5.23 2.48
C ALA A 85 -7.68 4.43 1.93
N LYS A 86 -6.50 4.57 2.54
CA LYS A 86 -5.32 3.78 2.17
C LYS A 86 -5.51 2.29 2.48
N LEU A 87 -6.11 1.96 3.63
CA LEU A 87 -6.42 0.58 3.99
C LEU A 87 -7.41 -0.07 3.01
N LEU A 88 -8.42 0.68 2.55
CA LEU A 88 -9.36 0.21 1.54
C LEU A 88 -8.66 -0.06 0.20
N ALA A 89 -7.78 0.83 -0.25
CA ALA A 89 -7.02 0.63 -1.49
C ALA A 89 -6.17 -0.65 -1.42
N ILE A 90 -5.53 -0.89 -0.27
CA ILE A 90 -4.75 -2.12 -0.01
C ILE A 90 -5.65 -3.35 -0.04
N SER A 91 -6.82 -3.31 0.62
CA SER A 91 -7.77 -4.42 0.62
C SER A 91 -8.23 -4.79 -0.80
N GLU A 92 -8.58 -3.79 -1.61
CA GLU A 92 -8.99 -4.00 -3.01
C GLU A 92 -7.85 -4.54 -3.88
N ALA A 93 -6.63 -4.01 -3.70
CA ALA A 93 -5.45 -4.52 -4.38
C ALA A 93 -5.17 -5.97 -4.01
N ILE A 94 -5.21 -6.34 -2.71
CA ILE A 94 -5.01 -7.72 -2.26
C ILE A 94 -6.09 -8.64 -2.82
N GLY A 95 -7.36 -8.21 -2.84
CA GLY A 95 -8.46 -8.99 -3.42
C GLY A 95 -8.23 -9.28 -4.91
N PHE A 96 -7.79 -8.27 -5.67
CA PHE A 96 -7.39 -8.45 -7.06
C PHE A 96 -6.15 -9.37 -7.20
N LEU A 97 -5.14 -9.19 -6.36
CA LEU A 97 -3.89 -9.94 -6.41
C LEU A 97 -4.06 -11.42 -6.01
N SER A 98 -5.01 -11.70 -5.12
CA SER A 98 -5.32 -13.06 -4.64
C SER A 98 -5.99 -13.93 -5.70
N SER A 99 -6.48 -13.34 -6.80
CA SER A 99 -7.15 -14.07 -7.89
C SER A 99 -6.22 -14.70 -8.93
N ALA A 100 -4.92 -14.37 -8.95
CA ALA A 100 -3.99 -14.95 -9.92
C ALA A 100 -3.07 -16.00 -9.28
N SER A 101 -2.57 -16.86 -10.14
CA SER A 101 -1.67 -17.96 -9.79
C SER A 101 -0.21 -17.51 -9.64
N ASP A 102 0.16 -16.38 -10.23
CA ASP A 102 1.54 -15.88 -10.23
C ASP A 102 1.79 -14.90 -9.07
N SER A 103 3.04 -14.89 -8.59
CA SER A 103 3.49 -13.92 -7.60
C SER A 103 3.46 -12.50 -8.19
N ARG A 104 2.81 -11.59 -7.49
CA ARG A 104 2.64 -10.18 -7.87
C ARG A 104 3.03 -9.28 -6.70
N THR A 105 3.69 -8.18 -7.00
CA THR A 105 4.12 -7.21 -5.97
C THR A 105 3.04 -6.16 -5.79
N PHE A 106 2.86 -5.67 -4.56
CA PHE A 106 2.06 -4.47 -4.32
C PHE A 106 2.91 -3.43 -3.59
N TRP A 107 2.66 -2.17 -3.90
CA TRP A 107 3.38 -1.02 -3.39
C TRP A 107 2.40 -0.10 -2.68
N THR A 108 2.80 0.36 -1.49
CA THR A 108 2.06 1.35 -0.71
C THR A 108 3.06 2.25 -0.01
N ASP A 109 2.73 3.53 0.08
CA ASP A 109 3.50 4.52 0.84
C ASP A 109 3.14 4.52 2.34
N SER A 110 2.16 3.69 2.75
CA SER A 110 1.57 3.74 4.08
C SER A 110 2.06 2.61 4.98
N PHE A 111 3.20 2.84 5.64
CA PHE A 111 3.74 1.88 6.61
C PHE A 111 2.76 1.56 7.75
N SER A 112 1.99 2.55 8.22
CA SER A 112 0.96 2.35 9.24
C SER A 112 -0.15 1.39 8.77
N CYS A 113 -0.55 1.48 7.50
CA CYS A 113 -1.52 0.53 6.96
C CYS A 113 -0.94 -0.89 6.89
N LEU A 114 0.32 -1.04 6.47
CA LEU A 114 1.00 -2.36 6.43
C LEU A 114 1.08 -3.01 7.82
N GLN A 115 1.39 -2.22 8.85
CA GLN A 115 1.39 -2.71 10.23
C GLN A 115 -0.01 -3.18 10.65
N SER A 116 -1.05 -2.38 10.36
CA SER A 116 -2.42 -2.73 10.69
C SER A 116 -2.94 -3.99 9.98
N THR A 117 -2.51 -4.24 8.73
CA THR A 117 -2.87 -5.47 8.01
C THR A 117 -2.14 -6.70 8.53
N SER A 118 -0.99 -6.53 9.17
CA SER A 118 -0.16 -7.64 9.69
C SER A 118 -0.66 -8.20 11.02
N ASN A 119 -1.44 -7.42 11.78
CA ASN A 119 -1.97 -7.84 13.07
C ASN A 119 -3.46 -7.43 13.21
N PRO A 120 -4.39 -8.40 13.23
CA PRO A 120 -5.83 -8.13 13.32
C PRO A 120 -6.27 -7.52 14.67
N PHE A 121 -5.37 -7.40 15.65
CA PHE A 121 -5.63 -6.83 16.98
C PHE A 121 -4.94 -5.48 17.22
N THR A 122 -4.21 -4.94 16.24
CA THR A 122 -3.59 -3.61 16.40
C THR A 122 -4.64 -2.53 16.31
N THR A 123 -4.97 -1.93 17.45
CA THR A 123 -5.74 -0.67 17.53
C THR A 123 -4.79 0.52 17.31
N HIS A 124 -5.09 1.34 16.31
CA HIS A 124 -4.44 2.64 16.04
C HIS A 124 -5.28 3.80 16.56
#